data_AF-A0A3B9QIX4-F1
#
_entry.id   AF-A0A3B9QIX4-F1
#
_cell.length_a   1.000
_cell.length_b   1.000
_cell.length_c   1.000
_cell.angle_alpha   90.00
_cell.angle_beta   90.00
_cell.angle_gamma   90.00
#
_symmetry.space_group_name_H-M   'P 1'
#
loop_
_entity.id
_entity.type
_entity.pdbx_description
1 polymer ?
#
loop_
_entity_poly.entity_id
_entity_poly.type
_entity_poly.pdbx_seq_one_letter_code
_entity_poly.pdbx_strand_id
1 'polypeptide(L)' 'MVLHELAHLIEPSHGPRFQAILTEHMPDWRAVETALNGRVTTRG' A
#
# COMPACT_ATOMS: atom_id res chain seq x y z
N MET A 1 2.78 2.26 3.58
CA MET A 1 1.86 1.60 4.55
C MET A 1 2.57 0.37 5.10
N VAL A 2 2.33 -0.06 6.35
CA VAL A 2 2.97 -1.31 6.85
C VAL A 2 2.55 -2.52 6.01
N LEU A 3 1.27 -2.61 5.63
CA LEU A 3 0.77 -3.69 4.76
C LEU A 3 1.48 -3.73 3.38
N HIS A 4 1.85 -2.58 2.82
CA HIS A 4 2.61 -2.49 1.56
C HIS A 4 3.97 -3.19 1.69
N GLU A 5 4.71 -2.88 2.76
CA GLU A 5 6.02 -3.48 2.99
C GLU A 5 5.93 -4.98 3.30
N LEU A 6 4.89 -5.41 4.02
CA LEU A 6 4.66 -6.83 4.29
C LEU A 6 4.27 -7.60 3.02
N ALA A 7 3.50 -6.99 2.11
CA ALA A 7 3.13 -7.62 0.84
C ALA A 7 4.36 -7.89 -0.04
N HIS A 8 5.40 -7.06 0.04
CA HIS A 8 6.68 -7.29 -0.66
C HIS A 8 7.43 -8.55 -0.25
N LEU A 9 7.15 -9.09 0.94
CA LEU A 9 7.71 -10.38 1.36
C LEU A 9 7.12 -11.57 0.57
N ILE A 10 5.93 -11.39 -0.02
CA ILE A 10 5.20 -12.42 -0.77
C ILE A 10 5.28 -12.20 -2.28
N GLU A 11 5.17 -10.95 -2.71
CA GLU A 11 5.24 -10.52 -4.10
C GLU A 11 6.16 -9.29 -4.22
N PRO A 12 7.40 -9.44 -4.73
CA PRO A 12 8.35 -8.33 -4.80
C PRO A 12 7.93 -7.20 -5.74
N SER A 13 7.11 -7.50 -6.76
CA SER A 13 6.64 -6.50 -7.73
C SER A 13 5.34 -5.84 -7.28
N HIS A 14 4.98 -4.68 -7.83
CA HIS A 14 3.67 -4.04 -7.61
C HIS A 14 2.58 -4.54 -8.59
N GLY A 15 2.70 -5.77 -9.08
CA GLY A 15 1.83 -6.36 -10.10
C GLY A 15 0.41 -6.73 -9.61
N PRO A 16 -0.40 -7.39 -10.45
CA PRO A 16 -1.79 -7.75 -10.10
C PRO A 16 -1.90 -8.57 -8.82
N ARG A 17 -0.96 -9.50 -8.58
CA ARG A 17 -0.93 -10.32 -7.37
C ARG A 17 -0.67 -9.50 -6.12
N PHE A 18 0.22 -8.51 -6.19
CA PHE A 18 0.46 -7.57 -5.09
C PHE A 18 -0.79 -6.76 -4.75
N GLN A 19 -1.47 -6.22 -5.77
CA GLN A 19 -2.72 -5.49 -5.57
C GLN A 19 -3.83 -6.38 -5.02
N ALA A 20 -3.86 -7.68 -5.38
CA ALA A 20 -4.80 -8.64 -4.82
C ALA A 20 -4.55 -8.86 -3.32
N ILE A 21 -3.29 -9.04 -2.89
CA ILE A 21 -2.92 -9.17 -1.46
C ILE A 21 -3.35 -7.93 -0.67
N LEU A 22 -3.10 -6.73 -1.21
CA LEU A 22 -3.54 -5.49 -0.56
C LEU A 22 -5.07 -5.43 -0.46
N THR A 23 -5.78 -5.80 -1.52
CA THR A 23 -7.25 -5.74 -1.59
C THR A 23 -7.90 -6.76 -0.65
N GLU A 24 -7.31 -7.95 -0.49
CA GLU A 24 -7.80 -8.98 0.42
C GLU A 24 -7.73 -8.54 1.89
N HIS A 25 -6.60 -7.95 2.30
CA HIS A 25 -6.36 -7.58 3.70
C HIS A 25 -6.76 -6.14 4.04
N MET A 26 -6.90 -5.27 3.04
CA MET A 26 -7.32 -3.87 3.18
C MET A 26 -8.02 -3.41 1.88
N PRO A 27 -9.32 -3.71 1.71
CA PRO A 27 -10.06 -3.38 0.48
C PRO A 27 -10.02 -1.88 0.08
N ASP A 28 -9.80 -0.99 1.05
CA ASP A 28 -9.72 0.46 0.91
C ASP A 28 -8.27 1.01 0.87
N TRP A 29 -7.27 0.16 0.63
CA TRP A 29 -5.84 0.52 0.72
C TRP A 29 -5.45 1.75 -0.11
N ARG A 30 -6.11 2.00 -1.25
CA ARG A 30 -5.84 3.18 -2.09
C ARG A 30 -6.20 4.49 -1.39
N ALA A 31 -7.29 4.50 -0.61
CA ALA A 31 -7.71 5.66 0.17
C ALA A 31 -6.76 5.89 1.35
N VAL A 32 -6.36 4.82 2.04
CA VAL A 32 -5.37 4.86 3.12
C VAL A 32 -4.01 5.37 2.61
N GLU A 33 -3.53 4.85 1.48
CA GLU A 33 -2.29 5.29 0.85
C GLU A 33 -2.34 6.78 0.48
N THR A 34 -3.44 7.21 -0.15
CA THR A 34 -3.66 8.62 -0.50
C THR A 34 -3.64 9.52 0.75
N ALA A 35 -4.35 9.11 1.81
CA ALA A 35 -4.39 9.86 3.06
C ALA A 35 -3.02 9.94 3.74
N LEU A 36 -2.21 8.87 3.68
CA LEU A 36 -0.85 8.87 4.22
C LEU A 36 0.11 9.70 3.37
N ASN A 37 0.04 9.63 2.05
CA ASN A 37 0.85 10.47 1.16
C ASN A 37 0.53 11.97 1.35
N GLY A 38 -0.76 12.31 1.52
CA GLY A 38 -1.19 13.67 1.86
C GLY A 38 -0.81 14.13 3.27
N ARG A 39 -0.49 13.20 4.20
CA ARG A 39 0.14 13.53 5.49
C ARG A 39 1.65 13.72 5.38
N VAL A 40 2.28 13.16 4.35
CA VAL A 40 3.73 13.23 4.11
C VAL A 40 4.14 14.51 3.33
N THR A 41 3.20 15.35 2.88
CA THR A 41 3.49 16.71 2.39
C THR A 41 3.89 17.64 3.54
N THR A 42 5.06 17.40 4.13
CA THR A 42 5.90 18.39 4.80
C THR A 42 7.33 17.90 4.73
N ARG A 43 8.03 18.33 3.68
CA ARG A 43 9.48 18.44 3.70
C ARG A 43 9.82 19.75 3.00
N GLY A 44 10.14 20.75 3.81
CA GLY A 44 10.96 21.89 3.37
C GLY A 44 12.39 21.45 3.09
#